data_AF-A0A4S4LZK5-F1
#
_entry.id   AF-A0A4S4LZK5-F1
#
_cell.length_a   1.000
_cell.length_b   1.000
_cell.length_c   1.000
_cell.angle_alpha   90.00
_cell.angle_beta   90.00
_cell.angle_gamma   90.00
#
_symmetry.space_group_name_H-M   'P 1'
#
loop_
_entity.id
_entity.type
_entity.pdbx_description
1 polymer ?
#
loop_
_entity_poly.entity_id
_entity_poly.type
_entity_poly.pdbx_seq_one_letter_code
_entity_poly.pdbx_strand_id
1 'polypeptide(L)'
;MGSQAAGAKTIDQGAQGVLVKLIIFSLSLGILPIGSYFISNKYIWKGNSTYSAITAIVAANIVLVAYIVTSVVEDQQEQGEKTGKVPTKAVESRKER
;
A
#
# COMPACT_ATOMS: atom_id res chain seq x y z
N MET A 1 12.18 30.03 12.41
CA MET A 1 11.23 29.92 11.27
C MET A 1 11.55 28.78 10.29
N GLY A 2 12.78 28.22 10.21
CA GLY A 2 13.09 27.11 9.28
C GLY A 2 12.66 25.70 9.71
N SER A 3 12.45 25.45 11.01
CA SER A 3 12.08 24.12 11.53
C SER A 3 10.60 23.75 11.32
N GLN A 4 9.71 24.74 11.19
CA GLN A 4 8.28 24.52 10.95
C GLN A 4 7.98 24.23 9.46
N ALA A 5 8.79 24.78 8.55
CA ALA A 5 8.66 24.53 7.10
C ALA A 5 9.10 23.10 6.72
N ALA A 6 10.06 22.52 7.44
CA ALA A 6 10.50 21.13 7.23
C ALA A 6 9.41 20.12 7.66
N GLY A 7 8.76 20.35 8.81
CA GLY A 7 7.67 19.49 9.29
C GLY A 7 6.44 19.48 8.37
N ALA A 8 6.07 20.65 7.80
CA ALA A 8 4.96 20.74 6.85
C ALA A 8 5.22 19.95 5.55
N LYS A 9 6.46 19.97 5.04
CA LYS A 9 6.82 19.25 3.81
C LYS A 9 6.82 17.73 4.00
N THR A 10 7.28 17.23 5.15
CA THR A 10 7.29 15.79 5.44
C THR A 10 5.88 15.21 5.62
N ILE A 11 4.97 15.97 6.23
CA ILE A 11 3.55 15.56 6.38
C ILE A 11 2.86 15.47 5.01
N ASP A 12 3.08 16.45 4.13
CA ASP A 12 2.52 16.43 2.77
C ASP A 12 3.06 15.25 1.93
N GLN A 13 4.35 14.95 2.05
CA GLN A 13 4.96 13.81 1.35
C GLN A 13 4.42 12.45 1.83
N GLY A 14 4.19 12.27 3.14
CA GLY A 14 3.58 11.05 3.67
C GLY A 14 2.12 10.89 3.24
N ALA A 15 1.33 11.96 3.31
CA ALA A 15 -0.08 11.94 2.95
C ALA A 15 -0.31 11.66 1.45
N GLN A 16 0.53 12.24 0.58
CA GLN A 16 0.44 12.02 -0.87
C GLN A 16 0.68 10.56 -1.26
N GLY A 17 1.64 9.89 -0.62
CA GLY A 17 1.93 8.47 -0.89
C GLY A 17 0.74 7.56 -0.58
N VAL A 18 0.10 7.76 0.56
CA VAL A 18 -1.08 6.99 0.98
C VAL A 18 -2.27 7.24 0.04
N LEU A 19 -2.55 8.51 -0.29
CA LEU A 19 -3.65 8.87 -1.20
C LEU A 19 -3.53 8.19 -2.56
N VAL A 20 -2.34 8.19 -3.16
CA VAL A 20 -2.09 7.54 -4.46
C VAL A 20 -2.36 6.03 -4.38
N LYS A 21 -1.90 5.36 -3.31
CA LYS A 21 -2.14 3.93 -3.12
C LYS A 21 -3.61 3.62 -2.92
N LEU A 22 -4.33 4.40 -2.12
CA LEU A 22 -5.78 4.26 -1.94
C LEU A 22 -6.54 4.39 -3.27
N ILE A 23 -6.16 5.34 -4.12
CA ILE A 23 -6.74 5.50 -5.45
C ILE A 23 -6.46 4.27 -6.31
N ILE A 24 -5.22 3.77 -6.33
CA ILE A 24 -4.84 2.57 -7.09
C ILE A 24 -5.64 1.35 -6.61
N PHE A 25 -5.76 1.12 -5.31
CA PHE A 25 -6.51 -0.02 -4.76
C PHE A 25 -8.02 0.10 -5.02
N SER A 26 -8.57 1.31 -4.90
CA SER A 26 -9.97 1.59 -5.23
C SER A 26 -10.28 1.28 -6.70
N LEU A 27 -9.43 1.75 -7.63
CA LEU A 27 -9.54 1.42 -9.04
C LEU A 27 -9.37 -0.08 -9.29
N SER A 28 -8.40 -0.71 -8.62
CA SER A 28 -8.12 -2.14 -8.76
C SER A 28 -9.31 -3.01 -8.33
N LEU A 29 -10.02 -2.64 -7.26
CA LEU A 29 -11.23 -3.32 -6.79
C LEU A 29 -12.36 -3.30 -7.82
N GLY A 30 -12.44 -2.27 -8.68
CA GLY A 30 -13.37 -2.26 -9.81
C GLY A 30 -12.81 -3.02 -11.00
N ILE A 31 -11.64 -2.60 -11.49
CA ILE A 31 -11.10 -3.03 -12.78
C ILE A 31 -10.73 -4.51 -12.77
N LEU A 32 -10.06 -5.02 -11.73
CA LEU A 32 -9.56 -6.40 -11.72
C LEU A 32 -10.68 -7.45 -11.64
N PRO A 33 -11.68 -7.35 -10.74
CA PRO A 33 -12.78 -8.30 -10.71
C PRO A 33 -13.64 -8.26 -11.96
N ILE A 34 -13.96 -7.05 -12.46
CA ILE A 34 -14.74 -6.88 -13.69
C ILE A 34 -13.98 -7.45 -14.89
N GLY A 35 -12.69 -7.10 -15.03
CA GLY A 35 -11.83 -7.65 -16.08
C GLY A 35 -11.73 -9.18 -15.99
N SER A 36 -11.52 -9.71 -14.79
CA SER A 36 -11.46 -11.14 -14.54
C SER A 36 -12.76 -11.85 -14.93
N TYR A 37 -13.94 -11.25 -14.67
CA TYR A 37 -15.22 -11.77 -15.13
C TYR A 37 -15.26 -11.92 -16.65
N PHE A 38 -15.02 -10.84 -17.40
CA PHE A 38 -15.16 -10.86 -18.86
C PHE A 38 -14.10 -11.70 -19.55
N ILE A 39 -12.85 -11.65 -19.06
CA ILE A 39 -11.74 -12.47 -19.58
C ILE A 39 -12.03 -13.95 -19.33
N SER A 40 -12.37 -14.32 -18.09
CA SER A 40 -12.65 -15.72 -17.76
C SER A 40 -13.89 -16.23 -18.49
N ASN A 41 -14.93 -15.41 -18.65
CA ASN A 41 -16.15 -15.80 -19.37
C ASN A 41 -15.86 -16.14 -20.83
N LYS A 42 -15.04 -15.31 -21.50
CA LYS A 42 -14.77 -15.49 -22.92
C LYS A 42 -13.73 -16.57 -23.20
N TYR A 43 -12.68 -16.67 -22.40
CA TYR A 43 -11.51 -17.51 -22.72
C TYR A 43 -11.39 -18.79 -21.90
N ILE A 44 -11.90 -18.82 -20.67
CA ILE A 44 -11.72 -19.96 -19.76
C ILE A 44 -13.00 -20.81 -19.71
N TRP A 45 -14.15 -20.16 -19.49
CA TRP A 45 -15.41 -20.82 -19.15
C TRP A 45 -16.41 -20.87 -20.31
N LYS A 46 -16.02 -20.44 -21.52
CA LYS A 46 -16.81 -20.50 -22.77
C LYS A 46 -18.24 -19.96 -22.64
N GLY A 47 -18.43 -18.89 -21.86
CA GLY A 47 -19.72 -18.23 -21.66
C GLY A 47 -20.49 -18.66 -20.41
N ASN A 48 -19.93 -19.53 -19.56
CA ASN A 48 -20.56 -19.88 -18.29
C ASN A 48 -20.38 -18.76 -17.25
N SER A 49 -21.42 -17.94 -17.11
CA SER A 49 -21.44 -16.78 -16.22
C SER A 49 -21.26 -17.12 -14.74
N THR A 50 -21.70 -18.30 -14.29
CA THR A 50 -21.56 -18.71 -12.88
C THR A 50 -20.09 -18.92 -12.51
N TYR A 51 -19.33 -19.66 -13.31
CA TYR A 51 -17.90 -19.86 -13.03
C TYR A 51 -17.08 -18.58 -13.19
N SER A 52 -17.47 -17.70 -14.12
CA SER A 52 -16.87 -16.37 -14.25
C SER A 52 -17.14 -15.46 -13.08
N ALA A 53 -18.37 -15.47 -12.55
CA ALA A 53 -18.72 -14.72 -11.34
C ALA A 53 -17.90 -15.22 -10.14
N ILE A 54 -17.76 -16.53 -9.97
CA ILE A 54 -16.89 -17.10 -8.93
C ILE A 54 -15.44 -16.62 -9.10
N THR A 55 -14.91 -16.64 -10.33
CA THR A 55 -13.56 -16.16 -10.62
C THR A 55 -13.37 -14.68 -10.25
N ALA A 56 -14.38 -13.85 -10.55
CA ALA A 56 -14.37 -12.43 -10.20
C ALA A 56 -14.43 -12.20 -8.68
N ILE A 57 -15.24 -12.97 -7.95
CA ILE A 57 -15.33 -12.91 -6.49
C ILE A 57 -13.97 -13.29 -5.87
N VAL A 58 -13.34 -14.36 -6.36
CA VAL A 58 -11.99 -14.76 -5.91
C VAL A 58 -10.98 -13.64 -6.20
N ALA A 59 -11.00 -13.05 -7.40
CA ALA A 59 -10.12 -11.94 -7.75
C ALA A 59 -10.30 -10.72 -6.83
N ALA A 60 -11.53 -10.36 -6.47
CA ALA A 60 -11.82 -9.27 -5.54
C ALA A 60 -11.21 -9.52 -4.14
N ASN A 61 -11.33 -10.74 -3.64
CA ASN A 61 -10.75 -11.12 -2.35
C ASN A 61 -9.21 -11.09 -2.38
N ILE A 62 -8.59 -11.46 -3.50
CA ILE A 62 -7.14 -11.33 -3.68
C ILE A 62 -6.71 -9.86 -3.59
N VAL A 63 -7.43 -8.96 -4.26
CA VAL A 63 -7.14 -7.51 -4.19
C VAL A 63 -7.29 -6.98 -2.76
N LEU A 64 -8.33 -7.40 -2.05
CA LEU A 64 -8.55 -7.01 -0.66
C LEU A 64 -7.40 -7.47 0.25
N VAL A 65 -6.96 -8.73 0.12
CA VAL A 65 -5.84 -9.25 0.91
C VAL A 65 -4.55 -8.50 0.55
N ALA A 66 -4.30 -8.25 -0.73
CA ALA A 66 -3.13 -7.48 -1.17
C ALA A 66 -3.11 -6.06 -0.59
N TYR A 67 -4.26 -5.39 -0.52
CA TYR A 67 -4.41 -4.11 0.15
C TYR A 67 -4.02 -4.19 1.62
N ILE A 68 -4.61 -5.14 2.36
CA ILE A 68 -4.35 -5.31 3.80
C ILE A 68 -2.86 -5.55 4.06
N VAL A 69 -2.24 -6.49 3.33
CA VAL A 69 -0.81 -6.80 3.49
C VAL A 69 0.04 -5.57 3.20
N THR A 70 -0.24 -4.85 2.11
CA THR A 70 0.52 -3.65 1.74
C THR A 70 0.38 -2.58 2.81
N SER A 71 -0.84 -2.31 3.29
CA SER A 71 -1.08 -1.34 4.36
C SER A 71 -0.35 -1.70 5.67
N VAL A 72 -0.31 -2.99 6.05
CA VAL A 72 0.40 -3.45 7.25
C VAL A 72 1.91 -3.33 7.10
N VAL A 73 2.46 -3.59 5.91
CA VAL A 73 3.90 -3.41 5.65
C VAL A 73 4.28 -1.93 5.69
N GLU A 74 3.45 -1.06 5.14
CA GLU A 74 3.68 0.40 5.18
C GLU A 74 3.62 0.96 6.59
N ASP A 75 2.63 0.55 7.39
CA ASP A 75 2.49 1.00 8.78
C ASP A 75 3.73 0.61 9.63
N GLN A 76 4.27 -0.59 9.42
CA GLN A 76 5.51 -1.03 10.08
C GLN A 76 6.75 -0.25 9.62
N GLN A 77 6.86 0.09 8.34
CA GLN A 77 7.98 0.90 7.83
C GLN A 77 7.96 2.31 8.44
N GLU A 78 6.78 2.93 8.51
CA GLU A 78 6.62 4.26 9.08
C GLU A 78 6.94 4.29 10.59
N GLN A 79 6.63 3.22 11.32
CA GLN A 79 7.03 3.06 12.73
C GLN A 79 8.54 2.85 12.90
N GLY A 80 9.17 2.04 12.04
CA GLY A 80 10.61 1.79 12.08
C GLY A 80 11.48 3.03 11.80
N GLU A 81 11.01 3.94 10.93
CA GLU A 81 11.68 5.21 10.68
C GLU A 81 11.59 6.17 11.88
N LYS A 82 10.49 6.12 12.64
CA LYS A 82 10.27 6.96 13.82
C LYS A 82 11.06 6.50 15.06
N THR A 83 11.41 5.21 15.17
CA THR A 83 12.06 4.63 16.36
C THR A 83 13.60 4.53 16.30
N GLY A 84 14.24 4.97 15.22
CA GLY A 84 15.63 5.43 15.29
C GLY A 84 16.66 4.69 14.44
N LYS A 85 17.33 5.49 13.63
CA LYS A 85 18.79 5.39 13.46
C LYS A 85 19.40 6.59 14.15
N VAL A 86 19.51 6.55 15.48
CA VAL A 86 20.52 7.38 16.17
C VAL A 86 21.86 6.73 15.84
N PRO A 87 22.76 7.37 15.08
CA PRO A 87 24.07 6.80 14.81
C PRO A 87 24.82 6.68 16.14
N THR A 88 24.99 5.44 16.59
CA THR A 88 25.71 5.02 17.81
C THR A 88 27.13 5.62 17.92
N LYS A 89 27.70 6.17 16.84
CA LYS A 89 29.03 6.79 16.85
C LYS A 89 29.13 8.17 17.51
N ALA A 90 28.03 8.86 17.83
CA ALA A 90 28.09 10.20 18.39
C ALA A 90 28.17 10.26 19.94
N VAL A 91 27.97 9.14 20.63
CA VAL A 91 27.89 9.12 22.11
C VAL A 91 29.25 8.87 22.79
N GLU A 92 30.23 8.28 22.10
CA GLU A 92 31.55 8.03 22.68
C GLU A 92 32.43 9.29 22.78
N SER A 93 32.24 10.30 21.94
CA SER A 93 33.08 11.52 21.95
C SER A 93 32.83 12.48 23.12
N ARG A 94 31.78 12.27 23.94
CA ARG A 94 31.48 13.15 25.10
C ARG A 94 31.89 12.58 26.46
N LYS A 95 32.43 11.36 26.51
CA LYS A 95 32.86 10.76 27.78
C LYS A 95 34.35 11.00 28.11
N GLU A 96 35.09 11.59 27.17
CA GLU A 96 36.53 11.86 27.29
C GLU A 96 36.92 13.36 27.26
N ARG A 97 35.97 14.29 27.46
CA ARG A 97 36.27 15.72 27.62
C ARG A 97 35.82 16.26 28.95
#